data_AF-A0A976DZW8-F1
#
_entry.id   AF-A0A976DZW8-F1
#
_cell.length_a   1.000
_cell.length_b   1.000
_cell.length_c   1.000
_cell.angle_alpha   90.00
_cell.angle_beta   90.00
_cell.angle_gamma   90.00
#
_symmetry.space_group_name_H-M   'P 1'
#
loop_
_entity.id
_entity.type
_entity.pdbx_description
1 polymer ?
#
loop_
_entity_poly.entity_id
_entity_poly.type
_entity_poly.pdbx_seq_one_letter_code
_entity_poly.pdbx_strand_id
1 'polypeptide(L)'
;MTVLTVRNLDPDVKTKLRVQAAQQGIAMEEAVRRILTRAANEPQATTAMSNDLGKRIQARFAGLGEITIPPRHPMRASPFANDATSA
;
A
#
# COMPACT_ATOMS: atom_id res chain seq x y z
N MET A 1 32.26 2.67 1.56
CA MET A 1 31.89 1.63 0.58
C MET A 1 31.57 0.37 1.35
N THR A 2 30.36 -0.16 1.20
CA THR A 2 29.93 -1.41 1.83
C THR A 2 29.57 -2.38 0.72
N VAL A 3 30.13 -3.58 0.74
CA VAL A 3 29.92 -4.60 -0.30
C VAL A 3 29.07 -5.73 0.28
N LEU A 4 28.04 -6.12 -0.46
CA LEU A 4 27.18 -7.26 -0.14
C LEU A 4 27.27 -8.28 -1.27
N THR A 5 27.60 -9.53 -0.93
CA THR A 5 27.66 -10.65 -1.88
C THR A 5 26.54 -11.64 -1.58
N VAL A 6 25.63 -11.83 -2.54
CA VAL A 6 24.55 -12.83 -2.43
C VAL A 6 25.00 -14.09 -3.16
N ARG A 7 25.24 -15.18 -2.43
CA ARG A 7 25.62 -16.48 -2.99
C ARG A 7 24.37 -17.30 -3.30
N ASN A 8 24.47 -18.22 -4.28
CA ASN A 8 23.40 -19.12 -4.69
C ASN A 8 22.08 -18.40 -5.06
N LEU A 9 22.17 -17.24 -5.70
CA LEU A 9 21.00 -16.55 -6.22
C LEU A 9 20.38 -17.35 -7.35
N ASP A 10 19.07 -17.56 -7.27
CA ASP A 10 18.28 -18.20 -8.31
C ASP A 10 18.53 -17.49 -9.68
N PRO A 11 18.89 -18.24 -10.74
CA PRO A 11 19.18 -17.66 -12.05
C PRO A 11 17.99 -16.92 -12.67
N ASP A 12 16.76 -17.32 -12.35
CA ASP A 12 15.55 -16.64 -12.82
C ASP A 12 15.39 -15.28 -12.14
N VAL A 13 15.73 -15.20 -10.85
CA VAL A 13 15.74 -13.93 -10.11
C VAL A 13 16.79 -12.99 -10.68
N LYS A 14 18.00 -13.48 -10.98
CA LYS A 14 19.05 -12.68 -11.64
C LYS A 14 18.57 -12.13 -12.98
N THR A 15 17.86 -12.94 -13.77
CA THR A 15 17.33 -12.54 -15.07
C THR A 15 16.26 -11.46 -14.93
N LYS A 16 15.33 -11.62 -13.99
CA LYS A 16 14.29 -10.61 -13.69
C LYS A 16 14.91 -9.28 -13.25
N LEU A 17 15.93 -9.30 -12.39
CA LEU A 17 16.64 -8.09 -11.96
C LEU A 17 17.29 -7.36 -13.14
N ARG A 18 17.89 -8.10 -14.07
CA ARG A 18 18.48 -7.51 -15.29
C ARG A 18 17.43 -6.84 -16.17
N VAL A 19 16.27 -7.49 -16.35
CA VAL A 19 15.14 -6.92 -17.13
C VAL A 19 14.59 -5.66 -16.45
N GLN A 20 14.37 -5.70 -15.13
CA GLN A 20 13.89 -4.53 -14.38
C GLN A 20 14.86 -3.35 -14.47
N ALA A 21 16.17 -3.60 -14.37
CA ALA A 21 17.18 -2.57 -14.51
C ALA A 21 17.16 -1.94 -15.91
N ALA A 22 17.06 -2.76 -16.97
CA ALA A 22 16.96 -2.29 -18.34
C ALA A 22 15.69 -1.46 -18.59
N GLN A 23 14.54 -1.87 -18.03
CA GLN A 23 13.28 -1.13 -18.12
C GLN A 23 13.35 0.25 -17.45
N GLN A 24 14.12 0.37 -16.37
CA GLN A 24 14.31 1.63 -15.64
C GLN A 24 15.49 2.47 -16.19
N GLY A 25 16.25 1.96 -17.16
CA GLY A 25 17.43 2.64 -17.71
C GLY A 25 18.59 2.79 -16.72
N ILE A 26 18.67 1.93 -15.71
CA ILE A 26 19.71 1.98 -14.66
C ILE A 26 20.59 0.73 -14.68
N ALA A 27 21.76 0.83 -14.05
CA ALA A 27 22.60 -0.33 -13.81
C ALA A 27 21.89 -1.34 -12.90
N MET A 28 22.14 -2.63 -13.12
CA MET A 28 21.57 -3.70 -12.30
C MET A 28 21.95 -3.56 -10.82
N GLU A 29 23.15 -3.07 -10.53
CA GLU A 29 23.65 -2.79 -9.18
C GLU A 29 22.79 -1.74 -8.47
N GLU A 30 22.47 -0.64 -9.15
CA GLU A 30 21.58 0.41 -8.64
C GLU A 30 20.15 -0.11 -8.44
N ALA A 31 19.64 -0.94 -9.37
CA ALA A 31 18.33 -1.55 -9.23
C ALA A 31 18.24 -2.44 -7.98
N VAL A 32 19.26 -3.29 -7.75
CA VAL A 32 19.37 -4.15 -6.56
C VAL A 32 19.44 -3.30 -5.30
N ARG A 33 20.25 -2.23 -5.30
CA ARG A 33 20.36 -1.30 -4.17
C ARG A 33 19.00 -0.72 -3.79
N ARG A 34 18.25 -0.21 -4.76
CA ARG A 34 16.90 0.36 -4.54
C ARG A 34 15.92 -0.67 -3.95
N ILE A 35 15.93 -1.89 -4.48
CA ILE A 35 15.07 -2.98 -3.99
C ILE A 35 15.41 -3.30 -2.53
N LEU A 36 16.69 -3.45 -2.21
CA LEU A 36 17.13 -3.75 -0.85
C LEU A 36 16.83 -2.60 0.12
N THR A 37 17.06 -1.34 -0.29
CA THR A 37 16.72 -0.16 0.51
C THR A 37 15.23 -0.10 0.80
N ARG A 38 14.39 -0.33 -0.22
CA ARG A 38 12.94 -0.37 -0.04
C ARG A 38 12.53 -1.50 0.91
N ALA A 39 13.03 -2.72 0.69
CA ALA A 39 12.70 -3.87 1.51
C ALA A 39 13.16 -3.72 2.97
N ALA A 40 14.31 -3.08 3.21
CA ALA A 40 14.82 -2.83 4.56
C ALA A 40 14.08 -1.71 5.30
N ASN A 41 13.56 -0.72 4.56
CA ASN A 41 12.83 0.42 5.12
C ASN A 41 11.32 0.22 5.15
N GLU A 42 10.78 -0.76 4.42
CA GLU A 42 9.39 -1.15 4.58
C GLU A 42 9.22 -1.63 6.03
N PRO A 43 8.43 -0.91 6.86
CA PRO A 43 8.17 -1.37 8.23
C PRO A 43 7.59 -2.76 8.07
N GLN A 44 8.25 -3.75 8.67
CA GLN A 44 7.93 -5.17 8.52
C GLN A 44 6.42 -5.33 8.61
N ALA A 45 5.75 -5.33 7.46
CA ALA A 45 4.32 -5.41 7.38
C ALA A 45 4.01 -6.89 7.52
N THR A 46 4.31 -7.43 8.70
CA THR A 46 3.69 -8.64 9.19
C THR A 46 2.19 -8.37 9.15
N THR A 47 1.55 -8.80 8.08
CA THR A 47 0.18 -9.35 8.16
C THR A 47 -0.89 -8.34 8.67
N ALA A 48 -0.63 -7.04 8.64
CA ALA A 48 -1.55 -6.03 9.19
C ALA A 48 -2.37 -5.29 8.12
N MET A 49 -2.12 -5.51 6.83
CA MET A 49 -2.87 -4.81 5.78
C MET A 49 -4.33 -5.30 5.63
N SER A 50 -4.66 -6.51 6.09
CA SER A 50 -6.04 -7.03 6.09
C SER A 50 -6.74 -6.94 7.46
N ASN A 51 -6.01 -7.02 8.58
CA ASN A 51 -6.63 -7.14 9.91
C ASN A 51 -6.62 -5.86 10.76
N ASP A 52 -6.07 -4.74 10.27
CA ASP A 52 -5.78 -3.58 11.12
C ASP A 52 -6.43 -2.27 10.69
N LEU A 53 -7.51 -2.33 9.90
CA LEU A 53 -8.27 -1.12 9.55
C LEU A 53 -8.76 -0.39 10.80
N GLY A 54 -9.24 -1.12 11.81
CA GLY A 54 -9.71 -0.57 13.07
C GLY A 54 -8.63 0.23 13.81
N LYS A 55 -7.43 -0.34 13.98
CA LYS A 55 -6.33 0.38 14.65
C LYS A 55 -5.81 1.56 13.84
N ARG A 56 -5.80 1.46 12.50
CA ARG A 56 -5.44 2.60 11.63
C ARG A 56 -6.44 3.75 11.75
N ILE A 57 -7.73 3.45 11.84
CA ILE A 57 -8.76 4.46 12.12
C ILE A 57 -8.51 5.04 13.51
N GLN A 58 -8.42 4.21 14.55
CA GLN A 58 -8.18 4.65 15.92
C GLN A 58 -6.95 5.55 16.05
N ALA A 59 -5.81 5.18 15.44
CA ALA A 59 -4.58 5.97 15.47
C ALA A 59 -4.72 7.37 14.86
N ARG A 60 -5.52 7.51 13.78
CA ARG A 60 -5.80 8.81 13.16
C ARG A 60 -6.63 9.72 14.07
N PHE A 61 -7.49 9.15 14.89
CA PHE A 61 -8.42 9.88 15.76
C PHE A 61 -7.97 9.91 17.24
N ALA A 62 -6.83 9.30 17.58
CA ALA A 62 -6.36 9.15 18.97
C ALA A 62 -6.18 10.48 19.72
N GLY A 63 -5.92 11.58 19.01
CA GLY A 63 -5.77 12.92 19.59
C GLY A 63 -7.03 13.78 19.57
N LEU A 64 -8.15 13.30 19.02
CA LEU A 64 -9.36 14.09 18.82
C LEU A 64 -10.38 13.98 19.96
N GLY A 65 -10.11 13.14 20.97
CA GLY A 65 -11.00 12.96 22.14
C GLY A 65 -12.37 12.39 21.77
N GLU A 66 -13.37 12.61 22.63
CA GLU A 66 -14.74 12.17 22.39
C GLU A 66 -15.43 13.08 21.35
N ILE A 67 -16.05 12.47 20.35
CA ILE A 67 -16.72 13.19 19.25
C ILE A 67 -18.22 13.13 19.49
N THR A 68 -18.89 14.28 19.56
CA THR A 68 -20.35 14.33 19.60
C THR A 68 -20.92 13.85 18.27
N ILE A 69 -21.63 12.74 18.28
CA ILE A 69 -22.28 12.19 17.09
C ILE A 69 -23.55 13.02 16.81
N PRO A 70 -23.65 13.70 15.66
CA PRO A 70 -24.84 14.46 15.31
C PRO A 70 -26.04 13.52 15.08
N PRO A 71 -27.29 14.01 15.27
CA PRO A 71 -28.48 13.23 15.00
C PRO A 71 -28.52 12.80 13.53
N ARG A 72 -29.09 11.61 13.28
CA ARG A 72 -29.22 11.08 11.92
C ARG A 72 -30.11 11.99 11.09
N HIS A 73 -29.61 12.43 9.94
CA HIS A 73 -30.42 13.11 8.93
C HIS A 73 -31.21 12.11 8.08
N PRO A 74 -32.35 12.52 7.50
CA PRO A 74 -33.07 11.71 6.52
C PRO A 74 -32.16 11.32 5.37
N MET A 75 -32.41 10.13 4.79
CA MET A 75 -31.64 9.60 3.68
C MET A 75 -31.71 10.58 2.50
N ARG A 76 -30.55 10.88 1.90
CA ARG A 76 -30.51 11.73 0.71
C ARG A 76 -31.28 11.03 -0.42
N ALA A 77 -32.08 11.78 -1.16
CA ALA A 77 -32.73 11.26 -2.36
C ALA A 77 -31.68 10.71 -3.34
N SER A 78 -31.94 9.51 -3.87
CA SER A 78 -31.06 8.93 -4.88
C SER A 78 -31.11 9.81 -6.15
N PRO A 79 -29.96 10.13 -6.75
CA PRO A 79 -29.94 10.87 -8.02
C PRO A 79 -30.52 10.07 -9.20
N PHE A 80 -30.86 8.80 -8.99
CA PHE A 80 -31.47 7.92 -9.98
C PHE A 80 -32.90 7.51 -9.62
N ALA A 81 -33.52 8.15 -8.63
CA ALA A 81 -34.92 7.90 -8.28
C ALA A 81 -35.85 8.70 -9.20
N ASN A 82 -35.92 8.32 -10.48
CA ASN A 82 -36.94 8.80 -11.40
C ASN A 82 -37.81 7.64 -11.93
N ASP A 83 -39.11 7.81 -11.73
CA ASP A 83 -40.21 7.40 -12.61
C ASP A 83 -40.51 5.89 -12.74
N ALA A 84 -40.69 5.20 -11.61
CA ALA A 84 -41.46 3.95 -11.56
C ALA A 84 -42.90 4.20 -11.08
N THR A 85 -43.57 5.23 -11.61
CA THR A 85 -45.03 5.35 -11.50
C THR A 85 -45.57 6.15 -12.68
N SER A 86 -45.88 5.46 -13.77
CA SER A 86 -47.07 5.82 -14.55
C SER A 86 -47.72 4.52 -15.01
N ALA A 87 -48.91 4.31 -14.46
CA ALA A 87 -49.94 3.42 -14.99
C ALA A 87 -50.44 3.94 -16.35
#